data_AF-A0A354CRN6-F1
#
_entry.id   AF-A0A354CRN6-F1
#
_cell.length_a   1.000
_cell.length_b   1.000
_cell.length_c   1.000
_cell.angle_alpha   90.00
_cell.angle_beta   90.00
_cell.angle_gamma   90.00
#
_symmetry.space_group_name_H-M   'P 1'
#
loop_
_entity.id
_entity.type
_entity.pdbx_description
1 polymer ?
#
loop_
_entity_poly.entity_id
_entity_poly.type
_entity_poly.pdbx_seq_one_letter_code
_entity_poly.pdbx_strand_id
1 'polypeptide(L)'
;MNEKLNKPSALDADDGNILVLVNRNNLISRSYTPVDMVAVQGTERLIKRSAHIAYLKMKADALAEGLDFYIDSAYRSYSTQERLFIAGGGERSKVCAPPGASEHHTGLAVDILTLTLKKGPYRRFFQTPEYRWLCDHCADYGFIIRYPYGKTHITGYDWEPWHFRYVGRETAAEITKRKITLEEYLNDA
;
A
#
# COMPACT_ATOMS: atom_id res chain seq x y z
N MET A 1 22.74 29.71 -12.71
CA MET A 1 23.68 28.65 -12.28
C MET A 1 22.81 27.55 -11.73
N ASN A 2 22.61 26.49 -12.50
CA ASN A 2 21.58 25.48 -12.24
C ASN A 2 21.99 24.63 -11.04
N GLU A 3 21.35 24.87 -9.90
CA GLU A 3 21.25 23.87 -8.84
C GLU A 3 20.64 22.62 -9.46
N LYS A 4 21.47 21.58 -9.62
CA LYS A 4 20.94 20.22 -9.75
C LYS A 4 20.12 20.00 -8.49
N LEU A 5 18.81 20.08 -8.62
CA LEU A 5 17.85 19.56 -7.64
C LEU A 5 18.37 18.16 -7.26
N ASN A 6 18.91 18.04 -6.04
CA ASN A 6 19.28 16.77 -5.46
C ASN A 6 17.98 15.96 -5.38
N LYS A 7 17.72 15.15 -6.41
CA LYS A 7 16.75 14.07 -6.28
C LYS A 7 17.24 13.22 -5.11
N PRO A 8 16.40 12.92 -4.10
CA PRO A 8 16.81 12.01 -3.05
C PRO A 8 17.31 10.72 -3.71
N SER A 9 18.47 10.24 -3.25
CA SER A 9 19.03 8.98 -3.74
C SER A 9 17.99 7.89 -3.52
N ALA A 10 17.68 7.14 -4.57
CA ALA A 10 16.72 6.05 -4.46
C ALA A 10 17.19 5.04 -3.41
N LEU A 11 16.26 4.52 -2.61
CA LEU A 11 16.58 3.49 -1.62
C LEU A 11 16.96 2.19 -2.33
N ASP A 12 18.17 1.70 -2.08
CA ASP A 12 18.77 0.58 -2.80
C ASP A 12 18.54 -0.78 -2.15
N ALA A 13 18.22 -0.82 -0.86
CA ALA A 13 18.04 -2.05 -0.11
C ALA A 13 16.96 -1.92 0.97
N ASP A 14 16.38 -3.06 1.34
CA ASP A 14 15.43 -3.18 2.44
C ASP A 14 16.18 -3.46 3.75
N ASP A 15 16.11 -2.52 4.69
CA ASP A 15 16.71 -2.60 6.02
C ASP A 15 15.75 -3.16 7.09
N GLY A 16 14.55 -3.60 6.67
CA GLY A 16 13.50 -4.07 7.57
C GLY A 16 12.63 -2.95 8.15
N ASN A 17 12.87 -1.68 7.80
CA ASN A 17 12.05 -0.56 8.26
C ASN A 17 10.64 -0.63 7.68
N ILE A 18 9.67 -1.03 8.50
CA ILE A 18 8.25 -1.10 8.11
C ILE A 18 7.62 0.29 7.89
N LEU A 19 8.30 1.37 8.27
CA LEU A 19 7.88 2.76 8.07
C LEU A 19 8.56 3.42 6.87
N VAL A 20 9.26 2.66 6.01
CA VAL A 20 9.83 3.18 4.77
C VAL A 20 8.77 3.94 3.97
N LEU A 21 9.05 5.21 3.65
CA LEU A 21 8.17 6.03 2.84
C LEU A 21 8.55 5.88 1.37
N VAL A 22 7.63 5.38 0.56
CA VAL A 22 7.80 5.27 -0.89
C VAL A 22 6.67 6.04 -1.57
N ASN A 23 7.03 7.06 -2.35
CA ASN A 23 6.08 7.89 -3.09
C ASN A 23 6.80 8.54 -4.29
N ARG A 24 6.20 9.55 -4.91
CA ARG A 24 6.79 10.24 -6.09
C ARG A 24 8.09 11.00 -5.76
N ASN A 25 8.30 11.34 -4.49
CA ASN A 25 9.48 12.07 -4.02
C ASN A 25 10.50 11.11 -3.39
N ASN A 26 10.05 10.01 -2.79
CA ASN A 26 10.88 9.01 -2.15
C ASN A 26 10.87 7.70 -2.95
N LEU A 27 11.86 7.52 -3.82
CA LEU A 27 11.92 6.41 -4.76
C LEU A 27 12.72 5.23 -4.20
N ILE A 28 12.34 4.01 -4.59
CA ILE A 28 13.17 2.80 -4.47
C ILE A 28 13.86 2.51 -5.81
N SER A 29 15.07 1.96 -5.76
CA SER A 29 15.85 1.68 -6.97
C SER A 29 15.46 0.37 -7.63
N ARG A 30 15.90 0.16 -8.88
CA ARG A 30 15.67 -1.10 -9.61
C ARG A 30 16.25 -2.32 -8.88
N SER A 31 17.27 -2.10 -8.05
CA SER A 31 17.98 -3.13 -7.29
C SER A 31 17.31 -3.46 -5.94
N TYR A 32 16.35 -2.64 -5.50
CA TYR A 32 15.66 -2.83 -4.23
C TYR A 32 15.01 -4.21 -4.18
N THR A 33 15.41 -5.00 -3.19
CA THR A 33 14.92 -6.36 -2.99
C THR A 33 14.35 -6.47 -1.59
N PRO A 34 13.03 -6.60 -1.43
CA PRO A 34 12.45 -6.73 -0.10
C PRO A 34 12.85 -8.06 0.54
N VAL A 35 13.12 -8.01 1.84
CA VAL A 35 13.48 -9.16 2.66
C VAL A 35 12.30 -9.61 3.54
N ASP A 36 12.38 -10.86 4.01
CA ASP A 36 11.35 -11.51 4.85
C ASP A 36 9.96 -11.56 4.19
N MET A 37 9.95 -11.90 2.91
CA MET A 37 8.73 -12.09 2.12
C MET A 37 8.17 -13.50 2.29
N VAL A 38 6.85 -13.61 2.37
CA VAL A 38 6.10 -14.87 2.40
C VAL A 38 4.96 -14.86 1.40
N ALA A 39 4.59 -16.03 0.90
CA ALA A 39 3.41 -16.19 0.07
C ALA A 39 2.14 -16.03 0.92
N VAL A 40 1.19 -15.24 0.40
CA VAL A 40 -0.17 -15.19 0.92
C VAL A 40 -0.82 -16.53 0.60
N GLN A 41 -1.26 -17.23 1.65
CA GLN A 41 -1.77 -18.61 1.54
C GLN A 41 -2.82 -18.76 0.42
N GLY A 42 -2.63 -19.77 -0.43
CA GLY A 42 -3.54 -20.06 -1.56
C GLY A 42 -3.35 -19.14 -2.78
N THR A 43 -2.28 -18.34 -2.83
CA THR A 43 -1.97 -17.45 -3.95
C THR A 43 -0.47 -17.40 -4.24
N GLU A 44 -0.10 -16.85 -5.40
CA GLU A 44 1.30 -16.55 -5.75
C GLU A 44 1.78 -15.16 -5.26
N ARG A 45 0.93 -14.45 -4.50
CA ARG A 45 1.22 -13.09 -4.04
C ARG A 45 2.19 -13.13 -2.87
N LEU A 46 3.16 -12.23 -2.88
CA LEU A 46 4.14 -12.09 -1.79
C LEU A 46 3.87 -10.81 -0.99
N ILE A 47 4.00 -10.88 0.33
CA ILE A 47 4.03 -9.73 1.25
C ILE A 47 5.05 -9.99 2.36
N LYS A 48 5.44 -8.97 3.12
CA LYS A 48 6.29 -9.16 4.30
C LYS A 48 5.59 -10.05 5.34
N ARG A 49 6.34 -10.90 6.03
CA ARG A 49 5.82 -11.84 7.04
C ARG A 49 4.98 -11.17 8.11
N SER A 50 5.42 -10.03 8.62
CA SER A 50 4.70 -9.23 9.62
C SER A 50 3.32 -8.79 9.11
N ALA A 51 3.26 -8.27 7.89
CA ALA A 51 2.00 -7.92 7.22
C ALA A 51 1.12 -9.17 6.98
N HIS A 52 1.70 -10.32 6.65
CA HIS A 52 0.94 -11.56 6.45
C HIS A 52 0.29 -12.05 7.74
N ILE A 53 1.04 -12.08 8.86
CA ILE A 53 0.50 -12.49 10.16
C ILE A 53 -0.65 -11.56 10.57
N ALA A 54 -0.48 -10.25 10.39
CA ALA A 54 -1.52 -9.27 10.65
C ALA A 54 -2.76 -9.49 9.77
N TYR A 55 -2.55 -9.70 8.47
CA TYR A 55 -3.64 -9.95 7.52
C TYR A 55 -4.42 -11.22 7.84
N LEU A 56 -3.76 -12.32 8.20
CA LEU A 56 -4.44 -13.56 8.56
C LEU A 56 -5.36 -13.36 9.76
N LYS A 57 -4.89 -12.63 10.78
CA LYS A 57 -5.72 -12.31 11.95
C LYS A 57 -6.89 -11.41 11.56
N MET A 58 -6.62 -10.34 10.82
CA MET A 58 -7.65 -9.40 10.33
C MET A 58 -8.73 -10.11 9.52
N LYS A 59 -8.34 -11.02 8.62
CA LYS A 59 -9.27 -11.81 7.80
C LYS A 59 -10.08 -12.80 8.66
N ALA A 60 -9.45 -13.45 9.65
CA ALA A 60 -10.14 -14.39 10.53
C ALA A 60 -11.21 -13.69 11.39
N ASP A 61 -10.89 -12.52 11.94
CA ASP A 61 -11.81 -11.74 12.77
C ASP A 61 -12.99 -11.20 11.93
N ALA A 62 -12.74 -10.72 10.71
CA ALA A 62 -13.81 -10.33 9.77
C ALA A 62 -14.71 -11.53 9.37
N LEU A 63 -14.11 -12.70 9.12
CA LEU A 63 -14.86 -13.92 8.80
C LEU A 63 -15.76 -14.37 9.94
N ALA A 64 -15.34 -14.18 11.20
CA ALA A 64 -16.17 -14.46 12.36
C ALA A 64 -17.42 -13.56 12.44
N GLU A 65 -17.37 -12.38 11.82
CA GLU A 65 -18.50 -11.46 11.67
C GLU A 65 -19.29 -11.66 10.35
N GLY A 66 -18.97 -12.70 9.58
CA GLY A 66 -19.65 -13.02 8.32
C GLY A 66 -19.20 -12.18 7.12
N LEU A 67 -18.04 -11.52 7.22
CA LEU A 67 -17.44 -10.69 6.17
C LEU A 67 -16.24 -11.41 5.54
N ASP A 68 -16.06 -11.32 4.22
CA ASP A 68 -14.91 -11.94 3.55
C ASP A 68 -14.29 -11.05 2.47
N PHE A 69 -12.97 -10.90 2.54
CA PHE A 69 -12.15 -10.14 1.61
C PHE A 69 -10.85 -10.88 1.30
N TYR A 70 -10.19 -10.49 0.22
CA TYR A 70 -8.94 -11.10 -0.21
C TYR A 70 -7.95 -10.05 -0.71
N ILE A 71 -6.67 -10.39 -0.64
CA ILE A 71 -5.59 -9.60 -1.28
C ILE A 71 -5.63 -9.85 -2.78
N ASP A 72 -6.01 -8.83 -3.53
CA ASP A 72 -6.08 -8.84 -4.99
C ASP A 72 -4.74 -8.46 -5.64
N SER A 73 -3.96 -7.60 -5.01
CA SER A 73 -2.62 -7.23 -5.47
C SER A 73 -1.72 -6.94 -4.27
N ALA A 74 -0.42 -7.22 -4.42
CA ALA A 74 0.55 -7.27 -3.34
C ALA A 74 1.94 -6.88 -3.88
N TYR A 75 3.02 -7.52 -3.45
CA TYR A 75 4.36 -7.22 -3.95
C TYR A 75 4.41 -7.15 -5.48
N ARG A 76 5.01 -6.07 -5.99
CA ARG A 76 5.32 -5.88 -7.40
C ARG A 76 6.78 -5.50 -7.52
N SER A 77 7.54 -6.27 -8.30
CA SER A 77 8.92 -5.90 -8.61
C SER A 77 8.99 -4.61 -9.43
N TYR A 78 10.15 -3.95 -9.40
CA TYR A 78 10.41 -2.76 -10.22
C TYR A 78 10.06 -2.98 -11.69
N SER A 79 10.57 -4.06 -12.29
CA SER A 79 10.33 -4.39 -13.70
C SER A 79 8.84 -4.69 -14.00
N THR A 80 8.10 -5.25 -13.04
CA THR A 80 6.65 -5.45 -13.21
C THR A 80 5.91 -4.11 -13.18
N GLN A 81 6.27 -3.22 -12.27
CA GLN A 81 5.71 -1.87 -12.21
C GLN A 81 6.03 -1.08 -13.49
N GLU A 82 7.25 -1.19 -14.01
CA GLU A 82 7.67 -0.55 -15.27
C GLU A 82 6.75 -0.97 -16.43
N ARG A 83 6.47 -2.27 -16.57
CA ARG A 83 5.52 -2.76 -17.59
C ARG A 83 4.10 -2.24 -17.39
N LEU A 84 3.61 -2.23 -16.16
CA LEU A 84 2.26 -1.74 -15.83
C LEU A 84 2.14 -0.22 -16.03
N PHE A 85 3.20 0.53 -15.73
CA PHE A 85 3.26 1.97 -15.94
C PHE A 85 3.18 2.29 -17.43
N ILE A 86 4.00 1.63 -18.27
CA ILE A 86 3.98 1.79 -19.72
C ILE A 86 2.60 1.42 -20.30
N ALA A 87 2.07 0.25 -19.93
CA ALA A 87 0.75 -0.19 -20.39
C ALA A 87 -0.39 0.75 -19.93
N GLY A 88 -0.24 1.38 -18.77
CA GLY A 88 -1.17 2.34 -18.19
C GLY A 88 -1.05 3.78 -18.70
N GLY A 89 -0.25 4.02 -19.75
CA GLY A 89 -0.07 5.35 -20.37
C GLY A 89 1.18 6.11 -19.95
N GLY A 90 2.08 5.47 -19.19
CA GLY A 90 3.36 6.04 -18.76
C GLY A 90 3.19 7.35 -18.01
N GLU A 91 3.98 8.37 -18.37
CA GLU A 91 3.92 9.72 -17.77
C GLU A 91 2.54 10.39 -17.85
N ARG A 92 1.66 9.93 -18.75
CA ARG A 92 0.27 10.42 -18.85
C ARG A 92 -0.66 9.71 -17.89
N SER A 93 -0.21 8.65 -17.22
CA SER A 93 -1.01 7.88 -16.28
C SER A 93 -1.28 8.70 -15.02
N LYS A 94 -2.57 8.88 -14.72
CA LYS A 94 -3.01 9.53 -13.48
C LYS A 94 -3.12 8.54 -12.31
N VAL A 95 -3.14 7.24 -12.61
CA VAL A 95 -3.47 6.18 -11.65
C VAL A 95 -2.32 5.21 -11.41
N CYS A 96 -1.40 5.06 -12.36
CA CYS A 96 -0.27 4.15 -12.20
C CYS A 96 0.95 4.91 -11.68
N ALA A 97 1.47 4.51 -10.52
CA ALA A 97 2.73 5.01 -10.00
C ALA A 97 3.87 4.74 -11.01
N PRO A 98 4.81 5.69 -11.22
CA PRO A 98 6.03 5.38 -11.95
C PRO A 98 6.83 4.30 -11.21
N PRO A 99 7.64 3.50 -11.93
CA PRO A 99 8.49 2.50 -11.29
C PRO A 99 9.43 3.19 -10.30
N GLY A 100 9.59 2.58 -9.12
CA GLY A 100 10.31 3.18 -8.00
C GLY A 100 9.42 3.96 -7.03
N ALA A 101 8.24 4.44 -7.45
CA ALA A 101 7.33 5.22 -6.60
C ALA A 101 6.13 4.41 -6.05
N SER A 102 6.05 3.11 -6.35
CA SER A 102 4.97 2.23 -5.94
C SER A 102 5.28 1.59 -4.59
N GLU A 103 4.41 1.76 -3.58
CA GLU A 103 4.60 1.11 -2.28
C GLU A 103 4.56 -0.42 -2.37
N HIS A 104 3.98 -1.00 -3.42
CA HIS A 104 4.02 -2.44 -3.66
C HIS A 104 5.44 -3.00 -3.78
N HIS A 105 6.43 -2.16 -4.10
CA HIS A 105 7.83 -2.58 -4.10
C HIS A 105 8.32 -3.05 -2.73
N THR A 106 7.75 -2.49 -1.65
CA THR A 106 8.18 -2.76 -0.27
C THR A 106 7.67 -4.10 0.27
N GLY A 107 6.65 -4.69 -0.35
CA GLY A 107 5.92 -5.85 0.20
C GLY A 107 5.03 -5.53 1.40
N LEU A 108 4.89 -4.26 1.78
CA LEU A 108 4.03 -3.78 2.89
C LEU A 108 2.66 -3.29 2.42
N ALA A 109 2.50 -3.04 1.13
CA ALA A 109 1.26 -2.58 0.52
C ALA A 109 0.46 -3.74 -0.09
N VAL A 110 -0.84 -3.72 0.15
CA VAL A 110 -1.81 -4.68 -0.38
C VAL A 110 -3.05 -3.97 -0.91
N ASP A 111 -3.55 -4.42 -2.05
CA ASP A 111 -4.87 -4.05 -2.54
C ASP A 111 -5.86 -5.12 -2.07
N ILE A 112 -6.84 -4.74 -1.27
CA ILE A 112 -7.88 -5.62 -0.74
C ILE A 112 -9.19 -5.38 -1.48
N LEU A 113 -9.86 -6.48 -1.86
CA LEU A 113 -11.18 -6.49 -2.47
C LEU A 113 -12.07 -7.58 -1.86
N THR A 114 -13.35 -7.57 -2.22
CA THR A 114 -14.31 -8.61 -1.84
C THR A 114 -14.48 -9.65 -2.95
N LEU A 115 -14.95 -10.85 -2.60
CA LEU A 115 -15.29 -11.88 -3.60
C LEU A 115 -16.38 -11.44 -4.58
N THR A 116 -17.22 -10.48 -4.21
CA THR A 116 -18.26 -9.89 -5.06
C THR A 116 -17.72 -8.86 -6.06
N LEU A 117 -16.48 -8.39 -5.88
CA LEU A 117 -15.78 -7.43 -6.75
C LEU A 117 -14.56 -8.02 -7.44
N LYS A 118 -14.59 -9.34 -7.75
CA LYS A 118 -13.50 -10.00 -8.48
C LYS A 118 -13.18 -9.24 -9.78
N LYS A 119 -11.95 -8.70 -9.86
CA LYS A 119 -11.39 -7.95 -11.01
C LYS A 119 -11.98 -6.55 -11.25
N GLY A 120 -12.62 -5.96 -10.25
CA GLY A 120 -13.04 -4.55 -10.25
C GLY A 120 -14.52 -4.30 -10.57
N PRO A 121 -14.94 -3.02 -10.67
CA PRO A 121 -14.12 -1.81 -10.52
C PRO A 121 -13.73 -1.58 -9.06
N TYR A 122 -12.43 -1.40 -8.79
CA TYR A 122 -11.87 -1.32 -7.43
C TYR A 122 -12.47 -0.15 -6.66
N ARG A 123 -12.79 0.94 -7.35
CA ARG A 123 -13.55 2.07 -6.81
C ARG A 123 -14.96 1.72 -6.33
N ARG A 124 -15.53 0.54 -6.57
CA ARG A 124 -16.81 0.15 -5.92
C ARG A 124 -16.60 -0.52 -4.56
N PHE A 125 -15.35 -0.84 -4.20
CA PHE A 125 -15.03 -1.45 -2.92
C PHE A 125 -15.52 -0.61 -1.74
N PHE A 126 -15.49 0.72 -1.83
CA PHE A 126 -15.97 1.57 -0.73
C PHE A 126 -17.46 1.39 -0.37
N GLN A 127 -18.24 0.77 -1.27
CA GLN A 127 -19.67 0.56 -1.08
C GLN A 127 -19.98 -0.73 -0.32
N THR A 128 -18.99 -1.61 -0.12
CA THR A 128 -19.21 -2.92 0.50
C THR A 128 -19.17 -2.84 2.03
N PRO A 129 -19.83 -3.77 2.74
CA PRO A 129 -19.73 -3.84 4.20
C PRO A 129 -18.30 -4.14 4.68
N GLU A 130 -17.53 -4.91 3.92
CA GLU A 130 -16.13 -5.24 4.22
C GLU A 130 -15.23 -4.00 4.23
N TYR A 131 -15.42 -3.06 3.30
CA TYR A 131 -14.67 -1.81 3.33
C TYR A 131 -14.98 -1.00 4.58
N ARG A 132 -16.25 -0.91 4.97
CA ARG A 132 -16.65 -0.19 6.20
C ARG A 132 -16.01 -0.83 7.43
N TRP A 133 -16.08 -2.15 7.53
CA TRP A 133 -15.42 -2.89 8.61
C TRP A 133 -13.90 -2.64 8.61
N LEU A 134 -13.25 -2.65 7.44
CA LEU A 134 -11.83 -2.34 7.34
C LEU A 134 -11.50 -0.90 7.73
N CYS A 135 -12.35 0.09 7.42
CA CYS A 135 -12.16 1.47 7.90
C CYS A 135 -12.11 1.54 9.42
N ASP A 136 -12.92 0.74 10.10
CA ASP A 136 -13.04 0.74 11.56
C ASP A 136 -11.94 -0.11 12.23
N HIS A 137 -11.48 -1.17 11.57
CA HIS A 137 -10.66 -2.21 12.21
C HIS A 137 -9.25 -2.38 11.65
N CYS A 138 -8.92 -1.91 10.45
CA CYS A 138 -7.61 -2.22 9.83
C CYS A 138 -6.42 -1.77 10.70
N ALA A 139 -6.58 -0.66 11.43
CA ALA A 139 -5.57 -0.12 12.34
C ALA A 139 -5.25 -1.06 13.51
N ASP A 140 -6.22 -1.84 14.00
CA ASP A 140 -6.05 -2.78 15.10
C ASP A 140 -5.04 -3.89 14.76
N TYR A 141 -4.88 -4.15 13.46
CA TYR A 141 -3.95 -5.14 12.90
C TYR A 141 -2.67 -4.50 12.35
N GLY A 142 -2.55 -3.18 12.36
CA GLY A 142 -1.36 -2.45 11.91
C GLY A 142 -1.39 -2.02 10.44
N PHE A 143 -2.57 -2.00 9.81
CA PHE A 143 -2.77 -1.44 8.48
C PHE A 143 -3.40 -0.05 8.55
N ILE A 144 -3.07 0.79 7.58
CA ILE A 144 -3.75 2.08 7.34
C ILE A 144 -4.37 2.09 5.95
N ILE A 145 -5.44 2.86 5.77
CA ILE A 145 -5.89 3.27 4.43
C ILE A 145 -4.89 4.31 3.92
N ARG A 146 -4.05 3.91 2.97
CA ARG A 146 -2.85 4.66 2.61
C ARG A 146 -3.12 5.96 1.88
N TYR A 147 -4.13 5.95 1.01
CA TYR A 147 -4.53 7.09 0.17
C TYR A 147 -5.97 7.50 0.49
N PRO A 148 -6.21 8.20 1.61
CA PRO A 148 -7.54 8.61 2.03
C PRO A 148 -8.09 9.76 1.17
N TYR A 149 -9.42 9.91 1.18
CA TYR A 149 -10.10 10.98 0.45
C TYR A 149 -9.66 12.37 0.93
N GLY A 150 -9.46 13.30 -0.02
CA GLY A 150 -9.07 14.68 0.27
C GLY A 150 -7.58 14.91 0.57
N LYS A 151 -6.75 13.85 0.64
CA LYS A 151 -5.32 13.96 0.97
C LYS A 151 -4.37 13.84 -0.24
N THR A 152 -4.89 13.89 -1.46
CA THR A 152 -4.09 13.81 -2.70
C THR A 152 -3.00 14.88 -2.81
N HIS A 153 -3.24 16.07 -2.25
CA HIS A 153 -2.26 17.15 -2.21
C HIS A 153 -1.04 16.85 -1.31
N ILE A 154 -1.15 15.86 -0.41
CA ILE A 154 -0.07 15.38 0.45
C ILE A 154 0.54 14.10 -0.13
N THR A 155 -0.28 13.11 -0.45
CA THR A 155 0.21 11.78 -0.88
C THR A 155 0.68 11.75 -2.33
N GLY A 156 0.19 12.66 -3.18
CA GLY A 156 0.39 12.63 -4.62
C GLY A 156 -0.40 11.52 -5.35
N TYR A 157 -1.34 10.86 -4.66
CA TYR A 157 -2.22 9.81 -5.20
C TYR A 157 -3.68 10.14 -4.93
N ASP A 158 -4.55 9.81 -5.88
CA ASP A 158 -6.00 9.93 -5.72
C ASP A 158 -6.49 9.03 -4.58
N TRP A 159 -7.73 9.23 -4.14
CA TRP A 159 -8.36 8.33 -3.17
C TRP A 159 -8.43 6.89 -3.70
N GLU A 160 -7.85 5.95 -2.96
CA GLU A 160 -7.81 4.51 -3.27
C GLU A 160 -8.33 3.69 -2.08
N PRO A 161 -9.65 3.44 -1.98
CA PRO A 161 -10.24 2.71 -0.86
C PRO A 161 -9.78 1.25 -0.73
N TRP A 162 -9.18 0.69 -1.78
CA TRP A 162 -8.67 -0.68 -1.79
C TRP A 162 -7.22 -0.78 -1.28
N HIS A 163 -6.46 0.32 -1.19
CA HIS A 163 -5.03 0.28 -0.94
C HIS A 163 -4.68 0.44 0.54
N PHE A 164 -4.17 -0.63 1.14
CA PHE A 164 -3.80 -0.70 2.55
C PHE A 164 -2.29 -0.86 2.70
N ARG A 165 -1.72 -0.16 3.67
CA ARG A 165 -0.29 -0.17 3.97
C ARG A 165 -0.05 -0.66 5.40
N TYR A 166 0.79 -1.68 5.56
CA TYR A 166 1.23 -2.13 6.88
C TYR A 166 2.30 -1.20 7.44
N VAL A 167 2.08 -0.73 8.68
CA VAL A 167 2.99 0.16 9.43
C VAL A 167 3.18 -0.28 10.88
N GLY A 168 2.62 -1.43 11.27
CA GLY A 168 2.58 -1.88 12.66
C GLY A 168 1.42 -1.26 13.45
N ARG A 169 1.02 -1.94 14.54
CA ARG A 169 -0.22 -1.63 15.28
C ARG A 169 -0.22 -0.26 15.93
N GLU A 170 0.87 0.10 16.62
CA GLU A 170 0.99 1.38 17.33
C GLU A 170 0.92 2.56 16.36
N THR A 171 1.74 2.51 15.30
CA THR A 171 1.75 3.54 14.25
C THR A 171 0.41 3.63 13.54
N ALA A 172 -0.21 2.50 13.17
CA ALA A 172 -1.50 2.51 12.48
C ALA A 172 -2.60 3.12 13.35
N ALA A 173 -2.62 2.80 14.64
CA ALA A 173 -3.56 3.37 15.60
C ALA A 173 -3.38 4.89 15.72
N GLU A 174 -2.13 5.38 15.79
CA GLU A 174 -1.85 6.81 15.87
C GLU A 174 -2.27 7.54 14.59
N ILE A 175 -1.86 7.05 13.41
CA ILE A 175 -2.20 7.62 12.10
C ILE A 175 -3.72 7.72 11.95
N THR A 176 -4.44 6.64 12.28
CA THR A 176 -5.90 6.56 12.15
C THR A 176 -6.58 7.51 13.13
N LYS A 177 -6.15 7.53 14.41
CA LYS A 177 -6.70 8.42 15.44
C LYS A 177 -6.53 9.90 15.07
N ARG A 178 -5.37 10.27 14.53
CA ARG A 178 -5.07 11.64 14.10
C ARG A 178 -5.64 12.00 12.72
N LYS A 179 -6.14 11.01 11.97
CA LYS A 179 -6.65 11.16 10.59
C LYS A 179 -5.62 11.79 9.64
N ILE A 180 -4.37 11.33 9.78
CA ILE A 180 -3.22 11.81 8.99
C ILE A 180 -2.77 10.74 7.99
N THR A 181 -1.86 11.11 7.09
CA THR A 181 -1.18 10.18 6.18
C THR A 181 0.15 9.70 6.75
N LEU A 182 0.81 8.76 6.07
CA LEU A 182 2.16 8.34 6.44
C LEU A 182 3.17 9.48 6.27
N GLU A 183 3.03 10.32 5.25
CA GLU A 183 3.83 11.53 5.04
C GLU A 183 3.74 12.48 6.24
N GLU A 184 2.52 12.82 6.67
CA GLU A 184 2.28 13.69 7.83
C GLU A 184 2.80 13.08 9.14
N TYR A 185 2.74 11.74 9.29
CA TYR A 185 3.28 11.04 10.46
C TYR A 185 4.81 11.12 10.51
N LEU A 186 5.47 11.01 9.36
CA LEU A 186 6.94 11.05 9.25
C LEU A 186 7.50 12.47 9.13
N ASN A 187 6.65 13.50 9.12
CA ASN A 187 6.99 14.90 8.87
C ASN A 187 7.67 15.12 7.50
N ASP A 188 7.16 14.44 6.46
CA ASP A 188 7.59 14.54 5.06
C ASP A 188 6.42 15.05 4.18
N ALA A 189 5.68 16.04 4.69
CA ALA A 189 4.51 16.64 4.05
C ALA A 189 4.76 18.12 3.67
#